data_AF-A0A1G3BTA4-F1
#
_entry.id   AF-A0A1G3BTA4-F1
#
_cell.length_a   1.000
_cell.length_b   1.000
_cell.length_c   1.000
_cell.angle_alpha   90.00
_cell.angle_beta   90.00
_cell.angle_gamma   90.00
#
_symmetry.space_group_name_H-M   'P 1'
#
loop_
_entity.id
_entity.type
_entity.pdbx_description
1 polymer ?
#
loop_
_entity_poly.entity_id
_entity_poly.type
_entity_poly.pdbx_seq_one_letter_code
_entity_poly.pdbx_strand_id
1 'polypeptide(L)'
;MDFENRLKRELSQGVFKCLLEDCGYRVVPLGIEAVIREIACLDKEAYKYLDFSDAVRFLPDFCVLDQSQKHKFIVEVKYRWDWDGNILKEVSNQVRMFEDIILVIFVGDPPDSKYTPRPSTYVRCCKMYMNEQNQVCAEVKKSKGTDATKTIFVEEEDLSELIWWNLMKLQDHFFDLENTKEEESLVKAIKSISGILKDKDNL
;
A
#
# COMPACT_ATOMS: atom_id res chain seq x y z
N MET A 1 18.60 3.73 -8.29
CA MET A 1 17.91 3.34 -7.04
C MET A 1 18.84 2.37 -6.33
N ASP A 2 18.91 2.42 -5.00
CA ASP A 2 19.68 1.42 -4.25
C ASP A 2 19.04 0.02 -4.42
N PHE A 3 19.86 -1.04 -4.53
CA PHE A 3 19.40 -2.39 -4.85
C PHE A 3 18.41 -2.92 -3.81
N GLU A 4 18.70 -2.67 -2.52
CA GLU A 4 17.89 -3.15 -1.42
C GLU A 4 16.49 -2.50 -1.44
N ASN A 5 16.42 -1.19 -1.69
CA ASN A 5 15.16 -0.47 -1.83
C ASN A 5 14.32 -0.96 -3.01
N ARG A 6 14.98 -1.25 -4.16
CA ARG A 6 14.30 -1.84 -5.32
C ARG A 6 13.76 -3.22 -4.97
N LEU A 7 14.57 -4.10 -4.37
CA LEU A 7 14.17 -5.45 -3.99
C LEU A 7 12.97 -5.44 -3.03
N LYS A 8 13.01 -4.58 -2.00
CA LYS A 8 11.91 -4.40 -1.03
C LYS A 8 10.59 -3.99 -1.71
N ARG A 9 10.66 -3.08 -2.68
CA ARG A 9 9.51 -2.65 -3.47
C ARG A 9 8.94 -3.80 -4.30
N GLU A 10 9.77 -4.46 -5.11
CA GLU A 10 9.35 -5.59 -5.96
C GLU A 10 8.71 -6.72 -5.13
N LEU A 11 9.31 -7.05 -3.98
CA LEU A 11 8.79 -8.08 -3.08
C LEU A 11 7.44 -7.68 -2.48
N SER A 12 7.29 -6.44 -2.02
CA SER A 12 6.03 -5.98 -1.40
C SER A 12 4.89 -5.97 -2.42
N GLN A 13 5.17 -5.46 -3.63
CA GLN A 13 4.22 -5.46 -4.76
C GLN A 13 3.88 -6.88 -5.21
N GLY A 14 4.88 -7.74 -5.36
CA GLY A 14 4.69 -9.14 -5.76
C GLY A 14 3.86 -9.92 -4.76
N VAL A 15 4.12 -9.74 -3.46
CA VAL A 15 3.34 -10.44 -2.42
C VAL A 15 1.91 -9.93 -2.35
N PHE A 16 1.70 -8.61 -2.42
CA PHE A 16 0.35 -8.04 -2.48
C PHE A 16 -0.44 -8.60 -3.68
N LYS A 17 0.20 -8.65 -4.84
CA LYS A 17 -0.39 -9.23 -6.05
C LYS A 17 -0.76 -10.70 -5.85
N CYS A 18 0.18 -11.55 -5.41
CA CYS A 18 -0.07 -12.97 -5.21
C CYS A 18 -1.19 -13.22 -4.19
N LEU A 19 -1.23 -12.44 -3.10
CA LEU A 19 -2.29 -12.54 -2.10
C LEU A 19 -3.66 -12.29 -2.73
N LEU A 20 -3.82 -11.19 -3.47
CA LEU A 20 -5.10 -10.85 -4.08
C LEU A 20 -5.51 -11.85 -5.17
N GLU A 21 -4.57 -12.31 -6.00
CA GLU A 21 -4.84 -13.31 -7.03
C GLU A 21 -5.27 -14.66 -6.42
N ASP A 22 -4.68 -15.09 -5.30
CA ASP A 22 -5.09 -16.29 -4.56
C ASP A 22 -6.55 -16.19 -4.10
N CYS A 23 -6.95 -14.99 -3.65
CA CYS A 23 -8.32 -14.68 -3.24
C CYS A 23 -9.27 -14.41 -4.43
N GLY A 24 -8.84 -14.65 -5.67
CA GLY A 24 -9.66 -14.53 -6.89
C GLY A 24 -9.78 -13.12 -7.46
N TYR A 25 -9.12 -12.11 -6.90
CA TYR A 25 -9.05 -10.80 -7.53
C TYR A 25 -8.24 -10.87 -8.83
N ARG A 26 -8.53 -9.97 -9.77
CA ARG A 26 -7.68 -9.76 -10.94
C ARG A 26 -6.80 -8.55 -10.70
N VAL A 27 -5.49 -8.75 -10.68
CA VAL A 27 -4.51 -7.68 -10.41
C VAL A 27 -3.79 -7.31 -11.70
N VAL A 28 -4.07 -6.12 -12.23
CA VAL A 28 -3.45 -5.59 -13.45
C VAL A 28 -2.33 -4.63 -13.07
N PRO A 29 -1.05 -4.91 -13.41
CA PRO A 29 0.04 -3.99 -13.14
C PRO A 29 -0.09 -2.72 -14.00
N LEU A 30 0.07 -1.56 -13.35
CA LEU A 30 0.00 -0.23 -13.95
C LEU A 30 1.30 0.55 -13.81
N GLY A 31 2.16 0.22 -12.83
CA GLY A 31 3.36 0.99 -12.53
C GLY A 31 4.22 1.22 -13.77
N ILE A 32 4.84 2.40 -13.86
CA ILE A 32 5.58 2.85 -15.05
C ILE A 32 6.64 1.82 -15.52
N GLU A 33 7.31 1.15 -14.58
CA GLU A 33 8.31 0.12 -14.86
C GLU A 33 7.71 -1.18 -15.40
N ALA A 34 6.46 -1.47 -15.07
CA ALA A 34 5.72 -2.61 -15.61
C ALA A 34 5.19 -2.32 -17.03
N VAL A 35 4.79 -1.07 -17.29
CA VAL A 35 4.25 -0.63 -18.59
C VAL A 35 5.38 -0.36 -19.60
N ILE A 36 6.45 0.29 -19.18
CA ILE A 36 7.61 0.63 -20.00
C ILE A 36 8.83 -0.11 -19.45
N ARG A 37 9.03 -1.34 -19.95
CA ARG A 37 10.02 -2.27 -19.40
C ARG A 37 11.45 -1.75 -19.48
N GLU A 38 11.73 -0.92 -20.48
CA GLU A 38 13.03 -0.28 -20.72
C GLU A 38 13.41 0.64 -19.56
N ILE A 39 12.43 1.24 -18.87
CA ILE A 39 12.65 2.10 -17.70
C ILE A 39 13.21 1.32 -16.53
N ALA A 40 12.79 0.06 -16.34
CA ALA A 40 13.26 -0.77 -15.24
C ALA A 40 14.78 -1.02 -15.27
N CYS A 41 15.42 -0.77 -16.42
CA CYS A 41 16.85 -0.90 -16.64
C CYS A 41 17.62 0.42 -16.51
N LEU A 42 16.95 1.56 -16.33
CA LEU A 42 17.60 2.86 -16.28
C LEU A 42 18.12 3.20 -14.90
N ASP A 43 19.24 3.92 -14.86
CA ASP A 43 19.68 4.58 -13.64
C ASP A 43 18.84 5.85 -13.35
N LYS A 44 19.06 6.45 -12.18
CA LYS A 44 18.25 7.58 -11.70
C LYS A 44 18.42 8.83 -12.58
N GLU A 45 19.60 9.05 -13.15
CA GLU A 45 19.87 10.23 -13.96
C GLU A 45 19.26 10.05 -15.35
N ALA A 46 19.47 8.88 -15.98
CA ALA A 46 18.84 8.51 -17.25
C ALA A 46 17.31 8.56 -17.18
N TYR A 47 16.72 8.11 -16.06
CA TYR A 47 15.28 8.22 -15.83
C TYR A 47 14.78 9.67 -15.84
N LYS A 48 15.49 10.58 -15.16
CA LYS A 48 15.11 12.01 -15.13
C LYS A 48 15.19 12.65 -16.51
N TYR A 49 16.19 12.28 -17.32
CA TYR A 49 16.38 12.82 -18.66
C TYR A 49 15.25 12.47 -19.64
N LEU A 50 14.50 11.39 -19.39
CA LEU A 50 13.38 11.01 -20.26
C LEU A 50 12.19 11.96 -20.19
N ASP A 51 12.17 12.84 -19.19
CA ASP A 51 11.17 13.89 -19.01
C ASP A 51 9.71 13.43 -19.23
N PHE A 52 9.37 12.25 -18.71
CA PHE A 52 8.00 11.73 -18.83
C PHE A 52 6.99 12.72 -18.26
N SER A 53 5.79 12.79 -18.85
CA SER A 53 4.71 13.59 -18.29
C SER A 53 4.33 13.08 -16.90
N ASP A 54 3.81 13.99 -16.06
CA ASP A 54 3.41 13.65 -14.70
C ASP A 54 2.38 12.51 -14.66
N ALA A 55 1.46 12.45 -15.64
CA ALA A 55 0.48 11.37 -15.77
C ALA A 55 1.13 9.97 -15.85
N VAL A 56 2.30 9.88 -16.48
CA VAL A 56 3.06 8.62 -16.60
C VAL A 56 3.91 8.36 -15.35
N ARG A 57 4.50 9.41 -14.77
CA ARG A 57 5.33 9.31 -13.55
C ARG A 57 4.54 8.91 -12.31
N PHE A 58 3.27 9.33 -12.24
CA PHE A 58 2.39 9.08 -11.10
C PHE A 58 1.48 7.86 -11.29
N LEU A 59 1.72 7.03 -12.32
CA LEU A 59 1.02 5.76 -12.50
C LEU A 59 1.08 4.92 -11.21
N PRO A 60 -0.07 4.55 -10.64
CA PRO A 60 -0.15 3.66 -9.49
C PRO A 60 0.39 2.27 -9.83
N ASP A 61 0.69 1.47 -8.82
CA ASP A 61 1.23 0.13 -9.02
C ASP A 61 0.23 -0.82 -9.69
N PHE A 62 -1.05 -0.79 -9.29
CA PHE A 62 -2.05 -1.73 -9.76
C PHE A 62 -3.43 -1.12 -10.02
N CYS A 63 -4.16 -1.76 -10.93
CA CYS A 63 -5.62 -1.75 -11.00
C CYS A 63 -6.12 -3.14 -10.59
N VAL A 64 -6.90 -3.20 -9.51
CA VAL A 64 -7.46 -4.43 -8.96
C VAL A 64 -8.95 -4.49 -9.27
N LEU A 65 -9.41 -5.65 -9.75
CA LEU A 65 -10.83 -5.93 -9.97
C LEU A 65 -11.27 -7.05 -9.04
N ASP A 66 -12.42 -6.87 -8.40
CA ASP A 66 -13.07 -7.94 -7.63
C ASP A 66 -13.46 -9.13 -8.53
N GLN A 67 -13.79 -10.27 -7.92
CA GLN A 67 -14.16 -11.49 -8.64
C GLN A 67 -15.33 -11.24 -9.62
N SER A 68 -16.26 -10.37 -9.22
CA SER A 68 -17.44 -10.03 -10.02
C SER A 68 -17.15 -9.01 -11.13
N GLN A 69 -15.96 -8.40 -11.14
CA GLN A 69 -15.54 -7.28 -12.00
C GLN A 69 -16.49 -6.07 -11.97
N LYS A 70 -17.18 -5.87 -10.85
CA LYS A 70 -18.07 -4.72 -10.63
C LYS A 70 -17.37 -3.61 -9.85
N HIS A 71 -16.38 -3.98 -9.05
CA HIS A 71 -15.60 -3.05 -8.26
C HIS A 71 -14.17 -3.01 -8.78
N LYS A 72 -13.68 -1.79 -9.02
CA LYS A 72 -12.31 -1.53 -9.40
C LYS A 72 -11.64 -0.71 -8.31
N PHE A 73 -10.37 -0.99 -8.07
CA PHE A 73 -9.54 -0.28 -7.12
C PHE A 73 -8.24 0.12 -7.79
N ILE A 74 -7.88 1.39 -7.67
CA ILE A 74 -6.54 1.85 -8.01
C ILE A 74 -5.69 1.72 -6.76
N VAL A 75 -4.56 1.03 -6.86
CA VAL A 75 -3.77 0.66 -5.69
C VAL A 75 -2.32 1.10 -5.86
N GLU A 76 -1.80 1.72 -4.81
CA GLU A 76 -0.38 2.05 -4.64
C GLU A 76 0.18 1.21 -3.48
N VAL A 77 1.34 0.59 -3.66
CA VAL A 77 1.98 -0.23 -2.62
C VAL A 77 3.30 0.42 -2.19
N LYS A 78 3.38 0.79 -0.91
CA LYS A 78 4.62 1.30 -0.31
C LYS A 78 5.18 0.33 0.72
N TYR A 79 6.50 0.30 0.80
CA TYR A 79 7.24 -0.36 1.87
C TYR A 79 8.03 0.67 2.67
N ARG A 80 8.04 0.53 4.01
CA ARG A 80 8.94 1.24 4.92
C ARG A 80 9.48 0.31 5.97
N TRP A 81 10.66 0.65 6.50
CA TRP A 81 11.18 -0.05 7.67
C TRP A 81 10.33 0.28 8.89
N ASP A 82 10.23 1.56 9.25
CA ASP A 82 9.40 2.06 10.37
C ASP A 82 8.16 2.80 9.85
N TRP A 83 7.17 3.01 10.73
CA TRP A 83 6.02 3.86 10.44
C TRP A 83 6.38 5.36 10.49
N ASP A 84 6.07 6.07 9.41
CA ASP A 84 6.05 7.54 9.34
C ASP A 84 4.82 7.98 8.54
N GLY A 85 3.94 8.78 9.16
CA GLY A 85 2.73 9.30 8.53
C GLY A 85 2.98 10.17 7.29
N ASN A 86 4.20 10.70 7.11
CA ASN A 86 4.58 11.44 5.89
C ASN A 86 4.45 10.60 4.61
N ILE A 87 4.48 9.27 4.71
CA ILE A 87 4.28 8.38 3.57
C ILE A 87 2.94 8.63 2.86
N LEU A 88 1.92 9.10 3.58
CA LEU A 88 0.61 9.41 3.02
C LEU A 88 0.70 10.65 2.10
N LYS A 89 1.49 11.65 2.50
CA LYS A 89 1.71 12.88 1.72
C LYS A 89 2.49 12.61 0.43
N GLU A 90 3.30 11.55 0.38
CA GLU A 90 4.00 11.15 -0.85
C GLU A 90 3.05 10.73 -1.97
N VAL A 91 1.85 10.25 -1.63
CA VAL A 91 0.86 9.73 -2.58
C VAL A 91 -0.16 10.80 -2.96
N SER A 92 -0.19 11.96 -2.29
CA SER A 92 -1.15 13.05 -2.57
C SER A 92 -1.23 13.45 -4.04
N ASN A 93 -0.09 13.53 -4.74
CA ASN A 93 -0.08 13.87 -6.17
C ASN A 93 -0.74 12.78 -7.03
N GLN A 94 -0.56 11.52 -6.68
CA GLN A 94 -1.27 10.42 -7.34
C GLN A 94 -2.78 10.52 -7.05
N VAL A 95 -3.18 10.81 -5.80
CA VAL A 95 -4.60 10.99 -5.44
C VAL A 95 -5.24 12.13 -6.24
N ARG A 96 -4.56 13.26 -6.41
CA ARG A 96 -5.05 14.37 -7.25
C ARG A 96 -5.27 13.99 -8.72
N MET A 97 -4.51 13.02 -9.22
CA MET A 97 -4.60 12.58 -10.62
C MET A 97 -5.62 11.46 -10.84
N PHE A 98 -5.72 10.54 -9.89
CA PHE A 98 -6.56 9.34 -10.00
C PHE A 98 -7.86 9.44 -9.21
N GLU A 99 -8.06 10.53 -8.47
CA GLU A 99 -9.22 10.90 -7.63
C GLU A 99 -9.46 9.99 -6.42
N ASP A 100 -9.09 8.71 -6.51
CA ASP A 100 -9.27 7.68 -5.50
C ASP A 100 -8.15 6.63 -5.61
N ILE A 101 -7.42 6.39 -4.52
CA ILE A 101 -6.35 5.40 -4.42
C ILE A 101 -6.47 4.65 -3.08
N ILE A 102 -6.38 3.33 -3.12
CA ILE A 102 -6.07 2.53 -1.94
C ILE A 102 -4.56 2.47 -1.79
N LEU A 103 -4.04 3.12 -0.75
CA LEU A 103 -2.63 3.02 -0.38
C LEU A 103 -2.45 1.83 0.54
N VAL A 104 -1.67 0.85 0.09
CA VAL A 104 -1.27 -0.32 0.87
C VAL A 104 0.16 -0.12 1.38
N ILE A 105 0.37 -0.34 2.66
CA ILE A 105 1.64 -0.07 3.33
C ILE A 105 2.11 -1.33 4.03
N PHE A 106 3.32 -1.76 3.67
CA PHE A 106 4.09 -2.79 4.36
C PHE A 106 5.11 -2.10 5.27
N VAL A 107 5.16 -2.51 6.54
CA VAL A 107 6.12 -2.02 7.53
C VAL A 107 7.01 -3.17 8.01
N GLY A 108 8.32 -2.93 8.06
CA GLY A 108 9.31 -3.89 8.55
C GLY A 108 9.28 -4.09 10.07
N ASP A 109 9.26 -2.98 10.79
CA ASP A 109 9.24 -2.86 12.25
C ASP A 109 8.02 -2.06 12.69
N PRO A 110 6.85 -2.71 12.84
CA PRO A 110 5.62 -2.02 13.20
C PRO A 110 5.66 -1.52 14.65
N PRO A 111 5.08 -0.33 14.95
CA PRO A 111 4.97 0.18 16.32
C PRO A 111 4.32 -0.86 17.24
N ASP A 112 4.75 -0.92 18.51
CA ASP A 112 4.16 -1.81 19.53
C ASP A 112 4.09 -3.31 19.15
N SER A 113 5.14 -3.85 18.54
CA SER A 113 5.27 -5.27 18.13
C SER A 113 5.29 -6.30 19.28
N LYS A 114 4.88 -5.92 20.50
CA LYS A 114 4.88 -6.75 21.72
C LYS A 114 3.96 -7.99 21.65
N TYR A 115 3.15 -8.11 20.59
CA TYR A 115 2.18 -9.17 20.39
C TYR A 115 2.61 -10.15 19.31
N THR A 116 2.05 -11.37 19.35
CA THR A 116 2.26 -12.40 18.33
C THR A 116 2.09 -11.80 16.92
N PRO A 117 3.07 -11.97 16.02
CA PRO A 117 3.03 -11.36 14.70
C PRO A 117 1.79 -11.82 13.94
N ARG A 118 0.85 -10.90 13.73
CA ARG A 118 -0.33 -11.09 12.88
C ARG A 118 -0.14 -10.28 11.60
N PRO A 119 -0.76 -10.71 10.49
CA PRO A 119 -0.74 -9.97 9.26
C PRO A 119 -1.01 -8.47 9.35
N SER A 120 -2.11 -8.13 10.04
CA SER A 120 -2.56 -6.75 10.23
C SER A 120 -1.61 -5.90 11.08
N THR A 121 -0.57 -6.50 11.67
CA THR A 121 0.49 -5.78 12.37
C THR A 121 1.49 -5.19 11.37
N TYR A 122 1.78 -5.90 10.27
CA TYR A 122 2.81 -5.53 9.28
C TYR A 122 2.23 -4.90 8.02
N VAL A 123 0.96 -5.17 7.72
CA VAL A 123 0.30 -4.68 6.50
C VAL A 123 -1.00 -3.99 6.86
N ARG A 124 -1.13 -2.77 6.37
CA ARG A 124 -2.34 -1.95 6.50
C ARG A 124 -2.59 -1.15 5.24
N CYS A 125 -3.77 -0.55 5.16
CA CYS A 125 -4.14 0.32 4.05
C CYS A 125 -5.01 1.48 4.50
N CYS A 126 -5.12 2.48 3.64
CA CYS A 126 -6.16 3.49 3.72
C CYS A 126 -6.63 3.85 2.32
N LYS A 127 -7.91 4.20 2.22
CA LYS A 127 -8.46 4.84 1.04
C LYS A 127 -8.13 6.34 1.09
N MET A 128 -7.46 6.84 0.07
CA MET A 128 -7.18 8.27 -0.11
C MET A 128 -7.94 8.78 -1.32
N TYR A 129 -8.57 9.95 -1.22
CA TYR A 129 -9.44 10.47 -2.26
C TYR A 129 -9.50 12.00 -2.27
N MET A 130 -10.02 12.57 -3.35
CA MET A 130 -10.34 14.00 -3.46
C MET A 130 -11.74 14.29 -2.92
N ASN A 131 -11.87 15.17 -1.93
CA ASN A 131 -13.17 15.60 -1.42
C ASN A 131 -13.87 16.62 -2.36
N GLU A 132 -15.10 17.01 -2.03
CA GLU A 132 -15.89 17.99 -2.80
C GLU A 132 -15.23 19.39 -2.87
N GLN A 133 -14.29 19.67 -1.95
CA GLN A 133 -13.52 20.91 -1.87
C GLN A 133 -12.17 20.81 -2.61
N ASN A 134 -11.92 19.74 -3.39
CA ASN A 134 -10.67 19.45 -4.07
C ASN A 134 -9.44 19.34 -3.15
N GLN A 135 -9.63 18.84 -1.92
CA GLN A 135 -8.56 18.52 -0.99
C GLN A 135 -8.34 17.02 -0.93
N VAL A 136 -7.09 16.61 -0.71
CA VAL A 136 -6.74 15.21 -0.46
C VAL A 136 -7.20 14.83 0.95
N CYS A 137 -7.93 13.72 1.06
CA CYS A 137 -8.37 13.16 2.32
C CYS A 137 -7.99 11.68 2.42
N ALA A 138 -7.87 11.17 3.64
CA ALA A 138 -7.73 9.75 3.92
C ALA A 138 -8.85 9.24 4.82
N GLU A 139 -9.36 8.06 4.50
CA GLU A 139 -10.30 7.29 5.31
C GLU A 139 -9.52 6.51 6.38
N VAL A 140 -9.82 6.75 7.67
CA VAL A 140 -9.11 6.12 8.79
C VAL A 140 -10.05 5.73 9.94
N LYS A 141 -9.55 4.84 10.80
CA LYS A 141 -10.20 4.39 12.03
C LYS A 141 -9.90 5.35 13.19
N LYS A 142 -10.94 5.99 13.73
CA LYS A 142 -10.87 6.67 15.03
C LYS A 142 -11.24 5.69 16.13
N SER A 143 -10.29 5.40 17.02
CA SER A 143 -10.60 4.71 18.27
C SER A 143 -11.29 5.70 19.21
N LYS A 144 -12.60 5.54 19.43
CA LYS A 144 -13.25 6.10 20.63
C LYS A 144 -13.17 5.03 21.71
N GLY A 145 -12.80 5.44 22.93
CA GLY A 145 -12.78 4.56 24.09
C GLY A 145 -14.02 3.66 24.13
N THR A 146 -13.77 2.37 24.31
CA THR A 146 -14.71 1.24 24.39
C THR A 146 -15.65 1.08 23.18
N ASP A 147 -15.17 0.26 22.22
CA ASP A 147 -15.93 -0.63 21.32
C ASP A 147 -16.63 -0.11 20.05
N ALA A 148 -16.50 1.16 19.66
CA ALA A 148 -16.93 1.59 18.32
C ALA A 148 -15.80 2.27 17.54
N THR A 149 -15.18 1.51 16.62
CA THR A 149 -14.29 2.10 15.63
C THR A 149 -15.13 2.83 14.59
N LYS A 150 -15.04 4.15 14.53
CA LYS A 150 -15.73 4.94 13.49
C LYS A 150 -14.73 5.31 12.41
N THR A 151 -15.13 5.10 11.16
CA THR A 151 -14.46 5.68 10.00
C THR A 151 -14.59 7.19 10.02
N ILE A 152 -13.46 7.89 9.98
CA ILE A 152 -13.38 9.35 9.84
C ILE A 152 -12.54 9.71 8.64
N PHE A 153 -12.65 10.97 8.22
CA PHE A 153 -11.83 11.55 7.17
C PHE A 153 -10.83 12.51 7.80
N VAL A 154 -9.60 12.47 7.30
CA VAL A 154 -8.50 13.33 7.73
C VAL A 154 -7.97 14.07 6.51
N GLU A 155 -7.86 15.38 6.62
CA GLU A 155 -7.38 16.25 5.55
C GLU A 155 -5.86 16.17 5.41
N GLU A 156 -5.34 16.58 4.25
CA GLU A 156 -3.94 16.45 3.87
C GLU A 156 -2.95 17.00 4.91
N GLU A 157 -3.30 18.12 5.54
CA GLU A 157 -2.49 18.82 6.52
C GLU A 157 -2.17 17.91 7.72
N ASP A 158 -3.18 17.16 8.16
CA ASP A 158 -3.18 16.31 9.36
C ASP A 158 -2.71 14.87 9.07
N LEU A 159 -2.49 14.47 7.80
CA LEU A 159 -2.13 13.08 7.45
C LEU A 159 -0.87 12.59 8.16
N SER A 160 0.11 13.48 8.38
CA SER A 160 1.35 13.13 9.08
C SER A 160 1.16 12.83 10.57
N GLU A 161 0.03 13.23 11.15
CA GLU A 161 -0.30 12.97 12.56
C GLU A 161 -0.94 11.59 12.79
N LEU A 162 -1.27 10.88 11.71
CA LEU A 162 -1.86 9.55 11.79
C LEU A 162 -0.87 8.55 12.37
N ILE A 163 -1.32 7.78 13.35
CA ILE A 163 -0.57 6.64 13.87
C ILE A 163 -0.91 5.39 13.05
N TRP A 164 0.02 4.43 13.04
CA TRP A 164 -0.14 3.15 12.32
C TRP A 164 -1.49 2.47 12.58
N TRP A 165 -1.98 2.57 13.82
CA TRP A 165 -3.22 1.94 14.28
C TRP A 165 -4.50 2.67 13.84
N ASN A 166 -4.39 3.88 13.25
CA ASN A 166 -5.51 4.53 12.58
C ASN A 166 -5.79 3.92 11.20
N LEU A 167 -4.80 3.29 10.57
CA LEU A 167 -5.01 2.71 9.25
C LEU A 167 -5.88 1.45 9.32
N MET A 168 -6.52 1.14 8.20
CA MET A 168 -7.38 -0.02 8.04
C MET A 168 -6.58 -1.29 7.78
N LYS A 169 -7.21 -2.44 8.00
CA LYS A 169 -6.71 -3.73 7.54
C LYS A 169 -7.07 -3.88 6.05
N LEU A 170 -6.33 -4.72 5.33
CA LEU A 170 -6.63 -5.01 3.92
C LEU A 170 -8.06 -5.50 3.72
N GLN A 171 -8.56 -6.33 4.63
CA GLN A 171 -9.91 -6.89 4.62
C GLN A 171 -11.02 -5.82 4.62
N ASP A 172 -10.74 -4.63 5.17
CA ASP A 172 -11.75 -3.56 5.24
C ASP A 172 -12.06 -2.96 3.85
N HIS A 173 -11.18 -3.15 2.85
CA HIS A 173 -11.41 -2.72 1.46
C HIS A 173 -11.48 -3.88 0.47
N PHE A 174 -10.81 -4.99 0.74
CA PHE A 174 -10.82 -6.21 -0.07
C PHE A 174 -11.59 -7.30 0.67
N PHE A 175 -12.93 -7.18 0.68
CA PHE A 175 -13.81 -8.02 1.50
C PHE A 175 -13.73 -9.52 1.18
N ASP A 176 -13.34 -9.89 -0.03
CA ASP A 176 -13.19 -11.30 -0.40
C ASP A 176 -12.01 -11.96 0.32
N LEU A 177 -11.10 -11.17 0.92
CA LEU A 177 -10.05 -11.67 1.83
C LEU A 177 -10.61 -12.27 3.13
N GLU A 178 -11.83 -11.91 3.56
CA GLU A 178 -12.46 -12.47 4.77
C GLU A 178 -13.21 -13.78 4.50
N ASN A 179 -13.68 -13.97 3.26
CA ASN A 179 -14.58 -15.07 2.90
C ASN A 179 -13.84 -16.35 2.46
N THR A 180 -12.53 -16.32 2.33
CA THR A 180 -11.72 -17.47 1.96
C THR A 180 -11.02 -18.11 3.17
N LYS A 181 -10.70 -19.41 3.06
CA LYS A 181 -9.90 -20.18 4.04
C LYS A 181 -8.43 -19.69 4.16
N GLU A 182 -8.16 -18.43 3.87
CA GLU A 182 -6.85 -17.88 3.44
C GLU A 182 -6.26 -16.89 4.44
N GLU A 183 -6.77 -16.86 5.68
CA GLU A 183 -5.99 -16.36 6.82
C GLU A 183 -4.61 -17.05 6.86
N GLU A 184 -4.53 -18.32 6.43
CA GLU A 184 -3.29 -19.01 6.15
C GLU A 184 -2.44 -18.40 5.02
N SER A 185 -3.02 -18.00 3.88
CA SER A 185 -2.28 -17.42 2.76
C SER A 185 -1.71 -16.06 3.12
N LEU A 186 -2.48 -15.23 3.83
CA LEU A 186 -2.02 -13.96 4.35
C LEU A 186 -0.92 -14.14 5.42
N VAL A 187 -1.08 -15.12 6.32
CA VAL A 187 -0.04 -15.49 7.30
C VAL A 187 1.21 -16.04 6.60
N LYS A 188 1.06 -16.87 5.55
CA LYS A 188 2.17 -17.41 4.76
C LYS A 188 2.90 -16.30 4.02
N ALA A 189 2.18 -15.41 3.34
CA ALA A 189 2.72 -14.22 2.67
C ALA A 189 3.55 -13.38 3.63
N ILE A 190 3.02 -13.10 4.83
CA ILE A 190 3.71 -12.25 5.81
C ILE A 190 4.83 -12.99 6.51
N LYS A 191 4.73 -14.31 6.74
CA LYS A 191 5.88 -15.13 7.17
C LYS A 191 7.01 -15.06 6.13
N SER A 192 6.69 -15.26 4.86
CA SER A 192 7.64 -15.21 3.74
C SER A 192 8.33 -13.85 3.65
N ILE A 193 7.60 -12.74 3.83
CA ILE A 193 8.21 -11.41 3.86
C ILE A 193 8.98 -11.19 5.17
N SER A 194 8.45 -11.61 6.33
CA SER A 194 9.07 -11.36 7.64
C SER A 194 10.46 -11.97 7.77
N GLY A 195 10.74 -13.07 7.08
CA GLY A 195 12.08 -13.67 7.01
C GLY A 195 13.08 -12.80 6.23
N ILE A 196 12.59 -12.08 5.22
CA ILE A 196 13.38 -11.11 4.43
C ILE A 196 13.56 -9.80 5.21
N LEU A 197 12.60 -9.45 6.07
CA LEU A 197 12.59 -8.21 6.85
C LEU A 197 13.37 -8.28 8.16
N LYS A 198 13.77 -9.45 8.67
CA LYS A 198 14.37 -9.54 10.02
C LYS A 198 15.91 -9.48 10.07
N ASP A 199 16.59 -9.46 8.94
CA ASP A 199 18.06 -9.35 8.92
C ASP A 199 18.49 -7.89 9.08
N LYS A 200 18.58 -7.43 10.33
CA LYS A 200 19.33 -6.23 10.71
C LYS A 200 20.75 -6.54 11.22
N ASP A 201 21.09 -7.82 11.41
CA ASP A 201 22.28 -8.25 12.16
C ASP A 201 23.32 -9.04 11.33
N ASN A 202 23.39 -8.86 10.00
CA ASN A 202 24.47 -9.44 9.18
C ASN A 202 25.15 -8.43 8.23
N LEU A 203 25.35 -7.19 8.68
CA LEU A 203 26.32 -6.24 8.13
C LEU A 203 26.93 -5.37 9.23
#